data_AF-A0AAU2GSQ5-F1
#
_entry.id   AF-A0AAU2GSQ5-F1
#
_cell.length_a   1.000
_cell.length_b   1.000
_cell.length_c   1.000
_cell.angle_alpha   90.00
_cell.angle_beta   90.00
_cell.angle_gamma   90.00
#
_symmetry.space_group_name_H-M   'P 1'
#
loop_
_entity.id
_entity.type
_entity.pdbx_description
1 polymer ?
#
loop_
_entity_poly.entity_id
_entity_poly.type
_entity_poly.pdbx_seq_one_letter_code
_entity_poly.pdbx_strand_id
1 'polypeptide(L)'
;MRLLLLANQAEAHLRFDEPEAVAAALREARELALSSRSTGRLVVTEARLAEFHYRLGDWDAALAGAARADGLPVSDGWLPVVVHGLRALVLGHRDEREAAQAELALLPPDPFAVPAARRCSGHVLLARALLAERAGRPAEAVRELLPALADSPDGAGAYERPWVLSEIVRVALDSGDTATARAAVAACGRAAAALPEYPGPALALLRCRGLFAQDPQLLAQALERAERGGWPLVLGHAWEDLAVARAWHGDLAAARTALTRAAAAYEDLGARWDTARADARLRSLGVRRGSRSARRRPASGWEALTPAELKVALLVAQGRSNPEIAGALFLSTRTVQTHVSHILAKLQVRSRTAVAAQAAARRSGPEPVRGPGAGPVRGPGP
;
A
#
# COMPACT_ATOMS: atom_id res chain seq x y z
N MET A 1 -10.05 -22.72 20.04
CA MET A 1 -11.23 -21.92 19.65
C MET A 1 -10.96 -20.43 19.66
N ARG A 2 -10.52 -19.81 20.77
CA ARG A 2 -10.16 -18.37 20.87
C ARG A 2 -9.16 -17.86 19.81
N LEU A 3 -8.18 -18.68 19.42
CA LEU A 3 -7.17 -18.33 18.42
C LEU A 3 -7.67 -18.27 16.97
N LEU A 4 -8.50 -19.24 16.59
CA LEU A 4 -9.17 -19.23 15.28
C LEU A 4 -10.18 -18.07 15.24
N LEU A 5 -10.82 -17.77 16.37
CA LEU A 5 -11.71 -16.63 16.49
C LEU A 5 -10.96 -15.30 16.33
N LEU A 6 -9.78 -15.11 16.94
CA LEU A 6 -8.97 -13.90 16.78
C LEU A 6 -8.39 -13.75 15.36
N ALA A 7 -7.94 -14.85 14.75
CA ALA A 7 -7.47 -14.85 13.35
C ALA A 7 -8.62 -14.65 12.35
N ASN A 8 -9.81 -15.21 12.61
CA ASN A 8 -11.01 -15.00 11.79
C ASN A 8 -11.69 -13.65 12.09
N GLN A 9 -11.48 -13.07 13.28
CA GLN A 9 -11.84 -11.68 13.59
C GLN A 9 -10.91 -10.71 12.85
N ALA A 10 -9.67 -11.09 12.57
CA ALA A 10 -8.82 -10.38 11.62
C ALA A 10 -9.25 -10.61 10.15
N GLU A 11 -9.96 -11.71 9.87
CA GLU A 11 -10.58 -12.02 8.57
C GLU A 11 -11.87 -11.21 8.36
N ALA A 12 -12.58 -10.83 9.44
CA ALA A 12 -13.55 -9.75 9.42
C ALA A 12 -12.83 -8.42 9.22
N HIS A 13 -12.46 -8.15 7.97
CA HIS A 13 -12.23 -6.81 7.41
C HIS A 13 -11.99 -5.74 8.47
N LEU A 14 -10.71 -5.45 8.71
CA LEU A 14 -10.21 -4.17 9.23
C LEU A 14 -11.28 -3.10 9.08
N ARG A 15 -11.98 -2.82 10.19
CA ARG A 15 -12.73 -1.59 10.26
C ARG A 15 -11.72 -0.49 9.94
N PHE A 16 -12.08 0.39 9.01
CA PHE A 16 -11.19 1.44 8.50
C PHE A 16 -10.64 2.35 9.62
N ASP A 17 -11.17 2.23 10.84
CA ASP A 17 -10.90 3.06 12.01
C ASP A 17 -9.93 2.47 13.05
N GLU A 18 -9.61 1.16 13.03
CA GLU A 18 -8.81 0.53 14.12
C GLU A 18 -7.59 -0.32 13.65
N PRO A 19 -6.66 0.22 12.85
CA PRO A 19 -5.48 -0.54 12.38
C PRO A 19 -4.57 -1.03 13.52
N GLU A 20 -4.50 -0.29 14.63
CA GLU A 20 -3.67 -0.65 15.79
C GLU A 20 -4.21 -1.88 16.53
N ALA A 21 -5.53 -1.98 16.68
CA ALA A 21 -6.18 -3.09 17.36
C ALA A 21 -5.95 -4.41 16.60
N VAL A 22 -6.05 -4.39 15.28
CA VAL A 22 -5.79 -5.58 14.45
C VAL A 22 -4.31 -5.97 14.47
N ALA A 23 -3.40 -5.00 14.41
CA ALA A 23 -1.96 -5.28 14.54
C ALA A 23 -1.62 -5.93 15.90
N ALA A 24 -2.24 -5.46 16.99
CA ALA A 24 -2.09 -6.05 18.32
C ALA A 24 -2.66 -7.48 18.38
N ALA A 25 -3.88 -7.70 17.87
CA ALA A 25 -4.51 -9.01 17.85
C ALA A 25 -3.71 -10.04 17.04
N LEU A 26 -3.15 -9.65 15.89
CA LEU A 26 -2.32 -10.53 15.06
C LEU A 26 -0.98 -10.88 15.75
N ARG A 27 -0.37 -9.94 16.49
CA ARG A 27 0.83 -10.22 17.30
C ARG A 27 0.52 -11.19 18.44
N GLU A 28 -0.57 -10.98 19.16
CA GLU A 28 -1.01 -11.89 20.23
C GLU A 28 -1.30 -13.30 19.67
N ALA A 29 -2.00 -13.38 18.53
CA ALA A 29 -2.27 -14.65 17.86
C ALA A 29 -0.98 -15.37 17.47
N ARG A 30 0.06 -14.64 17.03
CA ARG A 30 1.37 -15.19 16.68
C ARG A 30 2.11 -15.72 17.90
N GLU A 31 2.14 -14.96 18.99
CA GLU A 31 2.76 -15.38 20.25
C GLU A 31 2.10 -16.65 20.80
N LEU A 32 0.77 -16.72 20.74
CA LEU A 32 -0.01 -17.89 21.12
C LEU A 32 0.20 -19.09 20.18
N ALA A 33 0.35 -18.86 18.87
CA ALA A 33 0.68 -19.93 17.92
C ALA A 33 2.07 -20.53 18.20
N LEU A 34 3.05 -19.67 18.53
CA LEU A 34 4.40 -20.08 18.93
C LEU A 34 4.39 -20.86 20.24
N SER A 35 3.69 -20.36 21.27
CA SER A 35 3.64 -21.01 22.59
C SER A 35 2.91 -22.35 22.55
N SER A 36 1.88 -22.48 21.72
CA SER A 36 1.15 -23.73 21.51
C SER A 36 1.84 -24.72 20.56
N ARG A 37 3.02 -24.37 19.99
CA ARG A 37 3.78 -25.18 19.01
C ARG A 37 2.93 -25.71 17.85
N SER A 38 1.91 -24.95 17.44
CA SER A 38 0.99 -25.36 16.39
C SER A 38 1.44 -24.82 15.04
N THR A 39 2.15 -25.65 14.26
CA THR A 39 2.68 -25.28 12.93
C THR A 39 1.59 -24.77 12.00
N GLY A 40 0.46 -25.47 11.88
CA GLY A 40 -0.64 -25.04 11.02
C GLY A 40 -1.22 -23.68 11.40
N ARG A 41 -1.35 -23.38 12.71
CA ARG A 41 -1.81 -22.05 13.16
C ARG A 41 -0.78 -20.98 12.88
N LEU A 42 0.50 -21.28 13.10
CA LEU A 42 1.59 -20.35 12.83
C LEU A 42 1.66 -19.98 11.35
N VAL A 43 1.49 -20.95 10.44
CA VAL A 43 1.41 -20.71 8.99
C VAL A 43 0.31 -19.71 8.65
N VAL A 44 -0.91 -19.97 9.13
CA VAL A 44 -2.05 -19.08 8.87
C VAL A 44 -1.80 -17.68 9.43
N THR A 45 -1.27 -17.58 10.66
CA THR A 45 -0.99 -16.28 11.27
C THR A 45 0.10 -15.49 10.54
N GLU A 46 1.19 -16.13 10.11
CA GLU A 46 2.27 -15.46 9.36
C GLU A 46 1.79 -15.00 7.98
N ALA A 47 0.99 -15.80 7.28
CA ALA A 47 0.37 -15.41 6.01
C ALA A 47 -0.56 -14.19 6.17
N ARG A 48 -1.41 -14.18 7.21
CA ARG A 48 -2.31 -13.06 7.50
C ARG A 48 -1.56 -11.79 7.93
N LEU A 49 -0.49 -11.91 8.71
CA LEU A 49 0.40 -10.79 9.04
C LEU A 49 1.04 -10.19 7.78
N ALA A 50 1.47 -11.03 6.84
CA ALA A 50 2.05 -10.57 5.58
C ALA A 50 1.05 -9.74 4.76
N GLU A 51 -0.18 -10.24 4.58
CA GLU A 51 -1.26 -9.49 3.91
C GLU A 51 -1.59 -8.18 4.64
N PHE A 52 -1.62 -8.20 5.97
CA PHE A 52 -1.88 -7.01 6.78
C PHE A 52 -0.82 -5.93 6.56
N HIS A 53 0.46 -6.29 6.63
CA HIS A 53 1.57 -5.37 6.36
C HIS A 53 1.52 -4.82 4.93
N TYR A 54 1.14 -5.65 3.95
CA TYR A 54 0.96 -5.21 2.57
C TYR A 54 -0.11 -4.11 2.45
N ARG A 55 -1.28 -4.31 3.09
CA ARG A 55 -2.38 -3.33 3.07
C ARG A 55 -1.99 -2.00 3.73
N LEU A 56 -1.20 -2.04 4.81
CA LEU A 56 -0.67 -0.84 5.48
C LEU A 56 0.52 -0.19 4.76
N GLY A 57 1.05 -0.81 3.70
CA GLY A 57 2.17 -0.29 2.93
C GLY A 57 3.56 -0.63 3.47
N ASP A 58 3.67 -1.45 4.51
CA ASP A 58 4.96 -2.00 4.97
C ASP A 58 5.31 -3.24 4.14
N TRP A 59 5.68 -3.02 2.89
CA TRP A 59 5.96 -4.10 1.93
C TRP A 59 7.18 -4.95 2.32
N ASP A 60 8.15 -4.38 3.02
CA ASP A 60 9.30 -5.16 3.50
C ASP A 60 8.88 -6.13 4.62
N ALA A 61 8.04 -5.69 5.56
CA ALA A 61 7.48 -6.59 6.57
C ALA A 61 6.54 -7.63 5.95
N ALA A 62 5.78 -7.25 4.91
CA ALA A 62 4.93 -8.17 4.16
C ALA A 62 5.75 -9.30 3.52
N LEU A 63 6.81 -8.96 2.77
CA LEU A 63 7.71 -9.94 2.16
C LEU A 63 8.39 -10.83 3.20
N ALA A 64 8.83 -10.26 4.32
CA ALA A 64 9.42 -11.02 5.42
C ALA A 64 8.42 -11.97 6.08
N GLY A 65 7.16 -11.57 6.24
CA GLY A 65 6.08 -12.43 6.74
C GLY A 65 5.78 -13.59 5.80
N ALA A 66 5.67 -13.30 4.50
CA ALA A 66 5.48 -14.30 3.47
C ALA A 66 6.62 -15.35 3.49
N ALA A 67 7.88 -14.92 3.67
CA ALA A 67 9.03 -15.82 3.83
C ALA A 67 9.03 -16.68 5.09
N ARG A 68 8.49 -16.18 6.20
CA ARG A 68 8.31 -17.03 7.38
C ARG A 68 7.22 -18.08 7.16
N ALA A 69 6.14 -17.71 6.48
CA ALA A 69 5.06 -18.65 6.18
C ALA A 69 5.50 -19.76 5.21
N ASP A 70 6.25 -19.40 4.16
CA ASP A 70 6.81 -20.29 3.14
C ASP A 70 7.75 -21.37 3.72
N GLY A 71 8.56 -21.00 4.72
CA GLY A 71 9.52 -21.90 5.35
C GLY A 71 8.93 -22.94 6.31
N LEU A 72 7.60 -22.97 6.49
CA LEU A 72 6.92 -23.87 7.42
C LEU A 72 6.33 -25.08 6.67
N PRO A 73 6.46 -26.31 7.22
CA PRO A 73 5.97 -27.50 6.55
C PRO A 73 4.43 -27.58 6.61
N VAL A 74 3.76 -27.40 5.46
CA VAL A 74 2.31 -27.60 5.32
C VAL A 74 2.01 -28.33 4.00
N SER A 75 1.01 -29.22 4.01
CA SER A 75 0.55 -29.96 2.83
C SER A 75 -0.59 -29.27 2.07
N ASP A 76 -0.85 -28.00 2.36
CA ASP A 76 -2.04 -27.30 1.90
C ASP A 76 -1.79 -26.49 0.62
N GLY A 77 -2.56 -26.77 -0.43
CA GLY A 77 -2.41 -26.11 -1.74
C GLY A 77 -2.76 -24.61 -1.79
N TRP A 78 -3.30 -24.02 -0.71
CA TRP A 78 -3.63 -22.59 -0.66
C TRP A 78 -2.43 -21.71 -0.28
N LEU A 79 -1.47 -22.23 0.51
CA LEU A 79 -0.37 -21.42 1.03
C LEU A 79 0.53 -20.86 -0.09
N PRO A 80 0.96 -21.65 -1.10
CA PRO A 80 1.76 -21.12 -2.20
C PRO A 80 1.06 -19.98 -2.95
N VAL A 81 -0.27 -20.04 -3.09
CA VAL A 81 -1.07 -19.00 -3.75
C VAL A 81 -1.02 -17.68 -2.98
N VAL A 82 -1.15 -17.72 -1.66
CA VAL A 82 -1.05 -16.52 -0.82
C VAL A 82 0.37 -15.96 -0.84
N VAL A 83 1.37 -16.79 -0.55
CA VAL A 83 2.77 -16.36 -0.37
C VAL A 83 3.34 -15.83 -1.68
N HIS A 84 3.34 -16.64 -2.74
CA HIS A 84 3.95 -16.26 -4.01
C HIS A 84 3.12 -15.22 -4.75
N GLY A 85 1.78 -15.26 -4.61
CA GLY A 85 0.92 -14.21 -5.14
C GLY A 85 1.23 -12.84 -4.53
N LEU A 86 1.32 -12.77 -3.20
CA LEU A 86 1.63 -11.52 -2.50
C LEU A 86 3.02 -10.99 -2.87
N ARG A 87 4.04 -11.85 -2.85
CA ARG A 87 5.41 -11.46 -3.22
C ARG A 87 5.48 -10.99 -4.65
N ALA A 88 4.90 -11.74 -5.59
CA ALA A 88 4.87 -11.37 -7.01
C ALA A 88 4.18 -10.01 -7.22
N LEU A 89 3.09 -9.74 -6.50
CA LEU A 89 2.39 -8.47 -6.60
C LEU A 89 3.26 -7.30 -6.10
N VAL A 90 3.86 -7.43 -4.90
CA VAL A 90 4.75 -6.41 -4.33
C VAL A 90 5.95 -6.15 -5.25
N LEU A 91 6.62 -7.20 -5.72
CA LEU A 91 7.75 -7.10 -6.65
C LEU A 91 7.33 -6.48 -7.99
N GLY A 92 6.13 -6.81 -8.47
CA GLY A 92 5.52 -6.22 -9.66
C GLY A 92 5.37 -4.70 -9.52
N HIS A 93 4.77 -4.23 -8.42
CA HIS A 93 4.65 -2.81 -8.12
C HIS A 93 6.01 -2.11 -7.97
N ARG A 94 7.02 -2.78 -7.40
CA ARG A 94 8.40 -2.27 -7.25
C ARG A 94 9.19 -2.19 -8.54
N ASP A 95 8.60 -2.63 -9.65
CA ASP A 95 9.22 -2.70 -10.98
C ASP A 95 10.27 -3.83 -11.12
N GLU A 96 10.29 -4.80 -10.20
CA GLU A 96 11.20 -5.96 -10.17
C GLU A 96 10.64 -7.15 -10.96
N ARG A 97 10.63 -7.04 -12.29
CA ARG A 97 9.91 -7.96 -13.21
C ARG A 97 10.33 -9.42 -13.06
N GLU A 98 11.63 -9.68 -13.16
CA GLU A 98 12.16 -11.05 -13.19
C GLU A 98 11.91 -11.76 -11.87
N ALA A 99 12.05 -11.04 -10.74
CA ALA A 99 11.74 -11.56 -9.42
C ALA A 99 10.24 -11.87 -9.28
N ALA A 100 9.35 -10.99 -9.74
CA ALA A 100 7.91 -11.24 -9.72
C ALA A 100 7.52 -12.46 -10.57
N GLN A 101 8.13 -12.64 -11.74
CA GLN A 101 7.91 -13.81 -12.60
C GLN A 101 8.45 -15.10 -11.95
N ALA A 102 9.61 -15.04 -11.29
CA ALA A 102 10.17 -16.16 -10.57
C ALA A 102 9.25 -16.63 -9.44
N GLU A 103 8.65 -15.71 -8.67
CA GLU A 103 7.66 -16.07 -7.65
C GLU A 103 6.42 -16.74 -8.26
N LEU A 104 5.88 -16.21 -9.36
CA LEU A 104 4.74 -16.84 -10.04
C LEU A 104 5.06 -18.23 -10.60
N ALA A 105 6.31 -18.49 -10.98
CA ALA A 105 6.77 -19.79 -11.47
C ALA A 105 6.86 -20.86 -10.35
N LEU A 106 6.86 -20.46 -9.08
CA LEU A 106 6.82 -21.37 -7.94
C LEU A 106 5.39 -21.88 -7.63
N LEU A 107 4.37 -21.27 -8.25
CA LEU A 107 3.00 -21.76 -8.11
C LEU A 107 2.85 -23.15 -8.76
N PRO A 108 2.00 -24.03 -8.20
CA PRO A 108 1.72 -25.32 -8.83
C PRO A 108 1.01 -25.12 -10.19
N PRO A 109 1.06 -26.11 -11.10
CA PRO A 109 0.51 -25.99 -12.45
C PRO A 109 -0.97 -25.58 -12.52
N ASP A 110 -1.79 -26.06 -11.59
CA ASP A 110 -3.16 -25.60 -11.37
C ASP A 110 -3.28 -24.96 -9.97
N PRO A 111 -2.94 -23.67 -9.82
CA PRO A 111 -2.94 -23.00 -8.51
C PRO A 111 -4.34 -22.84 -7.94
N PHE A 112 -5.39 -22.98 -8.75
CA PHE A 112 -6.76 -22.72 -8.34
C PHE A 112 -7.60 -24.01 -8.29
N ALA A 113 -6.95 -25.19 -8.32
CA ALA A 113 -7.60 -26.50 -8.27
C ALA A 113 -8.51 -26.66 -7.03
N VAL A 114 -8.04 -26.20 -5.87
CA VAL A 114 -8.73 -26.39 -4.59
C VAL A 114 -9.54 -25.15 -4.16
N PRO A 115 -10.73 -25.31 -3.55
CA PRO A 115 -11.56 -24.19 -3.12
C PRO A 115 -10.86 -23.18 -2.19
N ALA A 116 -9.98 -23.67 -1.31
CA ALA A 116 -9.22 -22.83 -0.40
C ALA A 116 -8.21 -21.92 -1.12
N ALA A 117 -7.62 -22.37 -2.23
CA ALA A 117 -6.70 -21.57 -3.02
C ALA A 117 -7.44 -20.53 -3.87
N ARG A 118 -8.62 -20.88 -4.41
CA ARG A 118 -9.51 -19.93 -5.11
C ARG A 118 -9.93 -18.76 -4.23
N ARG A 119 -10.10 -18.98 -2.92
CA ARG A 119 -10.41 -17.92 -1.95
C ARG A 119 -9.33 -16.85 -1.83
N CYS A 120 -8.09 -17.19 -2.15
CA CYS A 120 -6.91 -16.36 -1.93
C CYS A 120 -6.21 -15.99 -3.24
N SER A 121 -6.88 -16.16 -4.38
CA SER A 121 -6.27 -15.98 -5.70
C SER A 121 -5.99 -14.52 -6.05
N GLY A 122 -6.57 -13.55 -5.32
CA GLY A 122 -6.60 -12.14 -5.68
C GLY A 122 -5.22 -11.59 -6.02
N HIS A 123 -4.22 -11.80 -5.15
CA HIS A 123 -2.86 -11.32 -5.39
C HIS A 123 -2.20 -11.96 -6.62
N VAL A 124 -2.44 -13.25 -6.89
CA VAL A 124 -1.92 -13.91 -8.10
C VAL A 124 -2.53 -13.29 -9.36
N LEU A 125 -3.86 -13.11 -9.39
CA LEU A 125 -4.55 -12.53 -10.54
C LEU A 125 -4.05 -11.09 -10.80
N LEU A 126 -3.93 -10.29 -9.75
CA LEU A 126 -3.41 -8.91 -9.84
C LEU A 126 -1.95 -8.88 -10.31
N ALA A 127 -1.09 -9.76 -9.79
CA ALA A 127 0.32 -9.81 -10.17
C ALA A 127 0.49 -10.18 -11.64
N ARG A 128 -0.25 -11.20 -12.12
CA ARG A 128 -0.24 -11.61 -13.53
C ARG A 128 -0.76 -10.49 -14.43
N ALA A 129 -1.86 -9.85 -14.05
CA ALA A 129 -2.42 -8.73 -14.80
C ALA A 129 -1.45 -7.54 -14.89
N LEU A 130 -0.80 -7.18 -13.77
CA LEU A 130 0.20 -6.12 -13.71
C LEU A 130 1.38 -6.42 -14.65
N LEU A 131 1.91 -7.66 -14.63
CA LEU A 131 3.00 -8.06 -15.52
C LEU A 131 2.59 -8.07 -17.00
N ALA A 132 1.35 -8.46 -17.30
CA ALA A 132 0.81 -8.40 -18.65
C ALA A 132 0.65 -6.96 -19.16
N GLU A 133 0.09 -6.07 -18.34
CA GLU A 133 -0.06 -4.64 -18.65
C GLU A 133 1.31 -4.00 -18.89
N ARG A 134 2.28 -4.30 -18.03
CA ARG A 134 3.67 -3.81 -18.17
C ARG A 134 4.36 -4.31 -19.43
N ALA A 135 4.00 -5.50 -19.89
CA ALA A 135 4.49 -6.05 -21.16
C ALA A 135 3.76 -5.47 -22.38
N GLY A 136 2.87 -4.49 -22.22
CA GLY A 136 2.07 -3.91 -23.31
C GLY A 136 0.97 -4.85 -23.81
N ARG A 137 0.51 -5.79 -22.97
CA ARG A 137 -0.50 -6.80 -23.32
C ARG A 137 -1.78 -6.61 -22.48
N PRO A 138 -2.53 -5.51 -22.66
CA PRO A 138 -3.67 -5.19 -21.80
C PRO A 138 -4.83 -6.18 -21.94
N ALA A 139 -5.05 -6.77 -23.13
CA ALA A 139 -6.07 -7.82 -23.31
C ALA A 139 -5.75 -9.10 -22.51
N GLU A 140 -4.46 -9.42 -22.32
CA GLU A 140 -4.03 -10.49 -21.43
C GLU A 140 -4.22 -10.10 -19.98
N ALA A 141 -3.91 -8.86 -19.61
CA ALA A 141 -4.17 -8.37 -18.26
C ALA A 141 -5.65 -8.49 -17.86
N VAL A 142 -6.58 -8.14 -18.75
CA VAL A 142 -8.03 -8.36 -18.52
C VAL A 142 -8.32 -9.85 -18.31
N ARG A 143 -7.78 -10.71 -19.19
CA ARG A 143 -8.02 -12.17 -19.14
C ARG A 143 -7.59 -12.80 -17.82
N GLU A 144 -6.44 -12.40 -17.29
CA GLU A 144 -5.93 -12.87 -15.99
C GLU A 144 -6.89 -12.53 -14.84
N LEU A 145 -7.67 -11.46 -14.96
CA LEU A 145 -8.60 -11.02 -13.90
C LEU A 145 -10.02 -11.60 -14.05
N LEU A 146 -10.39 -12.13 -15.23
CA LEU A 146 -11.73 -12.68 -15.49
C LEU A 146 -12.24 -13.70 -14.47
N PRO A 147 -11.41 -14.57 -13.85
CA PRO A 147 -11.88 -15.48 -12.82
C PRO A 147 -12.60 -14.78 -11.65
N ALA A 148 -12.29 -13.52 -11.36
CA ALA A 148 -12.96 -12.76 -10.30
C ALA A 148 -14.38 -12.28 -10.64
N LEU A 149 -14.78 -12.32 -11.92
CA LEU A 149 -16.15 -11.97 -12.33
C LEU A 149 -17.17 -13.01 -11.87
N ALA A 150 -16.76 -14.28 -11.79
CA ALA A 150 -17.62 -15.34 -11.29
C ALA A 150 -18.06 -15.02 -9.85
N ASP A 151 -19.34 -15.22 -9.56
CA ASP A 151 -19.82 -15.15 -8.18
C ASP A 151 -19.30 -16.38 -7.42
N SER A 152 -18.83 -16.14 -6.20
CA SER A 152 -18.30 -17.20 -5.34
C SER A 152 -19.43 -17.72 -4.46
N PRO A 153 -19.89 -18.97 -4.64
CA PRO A 153 -21.07 -19.50 -3.94
C PRO A 153 -20.91 -19.53 -2.42
N ASP A 154 -19.67 -19.53 -1.90
CA ASP A 154 -19.40 -19.70 -0.47
C ASP A 154 -19.10 -18.38 0.27
N GLY A 155 -19.23 -17.20 -0.38
CA GLY A 155 -18.74 -15.91 0.17
C GLY A 155 -17.20 -15.81 0.27
N ALA A 156 -16.53 -16.91 -0.08
CA ALA A 156 -15.12 -17.13 -0.29
C ALA A 156 -14.47 -16.01 -1.15
N GLY A 157 -13.52 -15.26 -0.57
CA GLY A 157 -12.77 -14.21 -1.27
C GLY A 157 -13.52 -12.88 -1.42
N ALA A 158 -14.67 -12.70 -0.75
CA ALA A 158 -15.50 -11.51 -0.87
C ALA A 158 -14.80 -10.19 -0.46
N TYR A 159 -13.62 -10.29 0.14
CA TYR A 159 -12.87 -9.18 0.69
C TYR A 159 -11.82 -8.61 -0.29
N GLU A 160 -11.14 -9.49 -1.03
CA GLU A 160 -10.18 -9.10 -2.08
C GLU A 160 -10.89 -8.89 -3.41
N ARG A 161 -11.94 -9.68 -3.67
CA ARG A 161 -12.68 -9.66 -4.93
C ARG A 161 -13.15 -8.25 -5.35
N PRO A 162 -13.72 -7.40 -4.48
CA PRO A 162 -14.10 -6.04 -4.87
C PRO A 162 -12.95 -5.22 -5.44
N TRP A 163 -11.73 -5.40 -4.91
CA TRP A 163 -10.53 -4.74 -5.42
C TRP A 163 -10.14 -5.25 -6.79
N VAL A 164 -10.13 -6.58 -6.96
CA VAL A 164 -9.87 -7.21 -8.27
C VAL A 164 -10.89 -6.74 -9.32
N LEU A 165 -12.17 -6.70 -8.96
CA LEU A 165 -13.25 -6.19 -9.83
C LEU A 165 -13.01 -4.72 -10.24
N SER A 166 -12.56 -3.88 -9.31
CA SER A 166 -12.25 -2.48 -9.63
C SER A 166 -11.03 -2.32 -10.55
N GLU A 167 -10.04 -3.21 -10.47
CA GLU A 167 -8.95 -3.27 -11.46
C GLU A 167 -9.41 -3.76 -12.83
N ILE A 168 -10.34 -4.72 -12.89
CA ILE A 168 -10.94 -5.14 -14.17
C ILE A 168 -11.55 -3.95 -14.88
N VAL A 169 -12.33 -3.11 -14.19
CA VAL A 169 -12.94 -1.92 -14.79
C VAL A 169 -11.86 -1.02 -15.40
N ARG A 170 -10.79 -0.72 -14.66
CA ARG A 170 -9.70 0.14 -15.16
C ARG A 170 -9.04 -0.45 -16.42
N VAL A 171 -8.55 -1.68 -16.33
CA VAL A 171 -7.78 -2.32 -17.41
C VAL A 171 -8.66 -2.58 -18.65
N ALA A 172 -9.92 -2.96 -18.45
CA ALA A 172 -10.86 -3.18 -19.53
C ALA A 172 -11.20 -1.87 -20.26
N LEU A 173 -11.39 -0.75 -19.54
CA LEU A 173 -11.59 0.56 -20.16
C LEU A 173 -10.36 1.04 -20.92
N ASP A 174 -9.15 0.86 -20.35
CA ASP A 174 -7.87 1.21 -21.00
C ASP A 174 -7.64 0.41 -22.30
N SER A 175 -8.29 -0.75 -22.47
CA SER A 175 -8.25 -1.58 -23.68
C SER A 175 -9.50 -1.48 -24.58
N GLY A 176 -10.47 -0.64 -24.23
CA GLY A 176 -11.72 -0.47 -24.98
C GLY A 176 -12.78 -1.57 -24.75
N ASP A 177 -12.54 -2.53 -23.85
CA ASP A 177 -13.47 -3.59 -23.50
C ASP A 177 -14.57 -3.11 -22.52
N THR A 178 -15.50 -2.32 -23.06
CA THR A 178 -16.63 -1.78 -22.30
C THR A 178 -17.56 -2.87 -21.77
N ALA A 179 -17.63 -4.03 -22.44
CA ALA A 179 -18.51 -5.14 -22.03
C ALA A 179 -18.01 -5.77 -20.73
N THR A 180 -16.71 -6.09 -20.66
CA THR A 180 -16.10 -6.62 -19.44
C THR A 180 -16.11 -5.59 -18.32
N ALA A 181 -15.85 -4.31 -18.61
CA ALA A 181 -15.95 -3.24 -17.62
C ALA A 181 -17.36 -3.16 -17.00
N ARG A 182 -18.42 -3.22 -17.83
CA ARG A 182 -19.81 -3.23 -17.36
C ARG A 182 -20.13 -4.45 -16.49
N ALA A 183 -19.65 -5.62 -16.89
CA ALA A 183 -19.82 -6.85 -16.12
C ALA A 183 -19.15 -6.74 -14.74
N ALA A 184 -17.95 -6.17 -14.67
CA ALA A 184 -17.23 -5.94 -13.42
C ALA A 184 -17.95 -4.94 -12.49
N VAL A 185 -18.51 -3.85 -13.03
CA VAL A 185 -19.35 -2.91 -12.25
C VAL A 185 -20.56 -3.63 -11.65
N ALA A 186 -21.26 -4.46 -12.44
CA ALA A 186 -22.41 -5.22 -11.97
C ALA A 186 -22.03 -6.24 -10.88
N ALA A 187 -20.93 -6.98 -11.08
CA ALA A 187 -20.41 -7.91 -10.08
C ALA A 187 -20.00 -7.20 -8.79
N CYS A 188 -19.37 -6.03 -8.88
CA CYS A 188 -19.00 -5.22 -7.73
C CYS A 188 -20.23 -4.70 -6.98
N GLY A 189 -21.31 -4.37 -7.71
CA GLY A 189 -22.60 -4.00 -7.13
C GLY A 189 -23.21 -5.13 -6.30
N ARG A 190 -23.22 -6.36 -6.82
CA ARG A 190 -23.68 -7.54 -6.07
C ARG A 190 -22.82 -7.80 -4.83
N ALA A 191 -21.50 -7.69 -4.96
CA ALA A 191 -20.57 -7.87 -3.83
C ALA A 191 -20.78 -6.82 -2.72
N ALA A 192 -20.97 -5.55 -3.09
CA ALA A 192 -21.24 -4.49 -2.11
C ALA A 192 -22.61 -4.66 -1.42
N ALA A 193 -23.63 -5.09 -2.15
CA ALA A 193 -24.95 -5.35 -1.57
C ALA A 193 -24.95 -6.53 -0.59
N ALA A 194 -24.10 -7.53 -0.82
CA ALA A 194 -23.95 -8.69 0.07
C ALA A 194 -23.17 -8.36 1.37
N LEU A 195 -22.44 -7.24 1.42
CA LEU A 195 -21.52 -6.88 2.51
C LEU A 195 -21.67 -5.41 2.94
N PRO A 196 -22.86 -4.94 3.35
CA PRO A 196 -23.13 -3.51 3.62
C PRO A 196 -22.38 -2.96 4.84
N GLU A 197 -22.05 -3.81 5.81
CA GLU A 197 -21.29 -3.48 7.03
C GLU A 197 -19.82 -3.16 6.74
N TYR A 198 -19.33 -3.50 5.53
CA TYR A 198 -17.92 -3.46 5.21
C TYR A 198 -17.58 -2.29 4.28
N PRO A 199 -16.66 -1.40 4.70
CA PRO A 199 -16.31 -0.19 3.94
C PRO A 199 -15.59 -0.47 2.61
N GLY A 200 -14.84 -1.57 2.51
CA GLY A 200 -14.06 -1.93 1.32
C GLY A 200 -14.93 -2.12 0.05
N PRO A 201 -15.93 -3.01 0.06
CA PRO A 201 -16.85 -3.19 -1.06
C PRO A 201 -17.56 -1.91 -1.51
N ALA A 202 -17.97 -1.04 -0.57
CA ALA A 202 -18.60 0.23 -0.89
C ALA A 202 -17.64 1.20 -1.60
N LEU A 203 -16.39 1.27 -1.16
CA LEU A 203 -15.34 2.05 -1.83
C LEU A 203 -15.06 1.51 -3.24
N ALA A 204 -14.89 0.19 -3.38
CA ALA A 204 -14.66 -0.45 -4.67
C ALA A 204 -15.81 -0.19 -5.66
N LEU A 205 -17.06 -0.20 -5.20
CA LEU A 205 -18.22 0.11 -6.05
C LEU A 205 -18.22 1.56 -6.53
N LEU A 206 -17.90 2.52 -5.67
CA LEU A 206 -17.77 3.93 -6.07
C LEU A 206 -16.67 4.11 -7.10
N ARG A 207 -15.53 3.46 -6.88
CA ARG A 207 -14.43 3.45 -7.85
C ARG A 207 -14.86 2.85 -9.19
N CYS A 208 -15.50 1.68 -9.19
CA CYS A 208 -16.03 1.03 -10.40
C CYS A 208 -16.98 1.95 -11.17
N ARG A 209 -17.96 2.55 -10.49
CA ARG A 209 -18.95 3.45 -11.11
C ARG A 209 -18.29 4.72 -11.63
N GLY A 210 -17.40 5.31 -10.84
CA GLY A 210 -16.67 6.53 -11.19
C GLY A 210 -15.76 6.33 -12.41
N LEU A 211 -15.02 5.23 -12.47
CA LEU A 211 -14.21 4.86 -13.64
C LEU A 211 -15.06 4.66 -14.89
N PHE A 212 -16.14 3.87 -14.77
CA PHE A 212 -17.01 3.54 -15.91
C PHE A 212 -17.73 4.77 -16.47
N ALA A 213 -18.18 5.68 -15.60
CA ALA A 213 -18.85 6.92 -16.00
C ALA A 213 -17.90 8.08 -16.29
N GLN A 214 -16.58 7.91 -16.05
CA GLN A 214 -15.61 9.01 -15.99
C GLN A 214 -16.11 10.17 -15.09
N ASP A 215 -16.68 9.83 -13.94
CA ASP A 215 -17.34 10.77 -13.03
C ASP A 215 -16.39 11.18 -11.89
N PRO A 216 -15.89 12.44 -11.88
CA PRO A 216 -14.96 12.91 -10.86
C PRO A 216 -15.61 13.08 -9.48
N GLN A 217 -16.93 13.25 -9.37
CA GLN A 217 -17.64 13.32 -8.10
C GLN A 217 -17.70 11.95 -7.42
N LEU A 218 -18.02 10.89 -8.17
CA LEU A 218 -17.99 9.52 -7.65
C LEU A 218 -16.57 9.10 -7.23
N LEU A 219 -15.55 9.48 -8.02
CA LEU A 219 -14.15 9.21 -7.68
C LEU A 219 -13.65 10.03 -6.48
N ALA A 220 -14.13 11.26 -6.29
CA ALA A 220 -13.86 12.03 -5.08
C ALA A 220 -14.48 11.38 -3.83
N GLN A 221 -15.70 10.84 -3.92
CA GLN A 221 -16.31 10.09 -2.82
C GLN A 221 -15.58 8.77 -2.52
N ALA A 222 -15.04 8.11 -3.55
CA ALA A 222 -14.18 6.93 -3.36
C ALA A 222 -12.87 7.32 -2.65
N LEU A 223 -12.28 8.45 -3.04
CA LEU A 223 -11.07 9.00 -2.42
C LEU A 223 -11.29 9.35 -0.94
N GLU A 224 -12.37 10.05 -0.59
CA GLU A 224 -12.68 10.37 0.82
C GLU A 224 -12.78 9.11 1.70
N ARG A 225 -13.33 8.02 1.14
CA ARG A 225 -13.35 6.72 1.84
C ARG A 225 -11.96 6.10 1.92
N ALA A 226 -11.15 6.20 0.86
CA ALA A 226 -9.77 5.69 0.84
C ALA A 226 -8.89 6.40 1.88
N GLU A 227 -9.03 7.72 2.03
CA GLU A 227 -8.30 8.53 3.02
C GLU A 227 -8.60 8.07 4.45
N ARG A 228 -9.84 7.67 4.74
CA ARG A 228 -10.23 7.12 6.03
C ARG A 228 -9.70 5.72 6.29
N GLY A 229 -9.40 4.95 5.24
CA GLY A 229 -9.01 3.54 5.36
C GLY A 229 -7.53 3.27 5.62
N GLY A 230 -6.67 4.25 5.38
CA GLY A 230 -5.24 4.12 5.66
C GLY A 230 -4.54 3.06 4.79
N TRP A 231 -5.05 2.75 3.59
CA TRP A 231 -4.43 1.80 2.66
C TRP A 231 -3.69 2.56 1.56
N PRO A 232 -2.36 2.70 1.63
CA PRO A 232 -1.66 3.68 0.80
C PRO A 232 -1.73 3.37 -0.70
N LEU A 233 -1.78 2.08 -1.08
CA LEU A 233 -1.90 1.69 -2.49
C LEU A 233 -3.27 2.06 -3.05
N VAL A 234 -4.34 1.80 -2.30
CA VAL A 234 -5.71 2.18 -2.68
C VAL A 234 -5.86 3.70 -2.73
N LEU A 235 -5.25 4.42 -1.80
CA LEU A 235 -5.20 5.89 -1.83
C LEU A 235 -4.51 6.40 -3.09
N GLY A 236 -3.39 5.78 -3.48
CA GLY A 236 -2.70 6.07 -4.75
C GLY A 236 -3.62 5.87 -5.95
N HIS A 237 -4.28 4.70 -6.05
CA HIS A 237 -5.23 4.41 -7.13
C HIS A 237 -6.38 5.42 -7.18
N ALA A 238 -6.97 5.78 -6.04
CA ALA A 238 -8.07 6.74 -5.99
C ALA A 238 -7.65 8.13 -6.46
N TRP A 239 -6.45 8.60 -6.08
CA TRP A 239 -5.89 9.85 -6.59
C TRP A 239 -5.59 9.79 -8.09
N GLU A 240 -5.05 8.68 -8.59
CA GLU A 240 -4.76 8.46 -10.01
C GLU A 240 -6.04 8.50 -10.85
N ASP A 241 -7.07 7.78 -10.42
CA ASP A 241 -8.34 7.70 -11.13
C ASP A 241 -9.06 9.06 -11.13
N LEU A 242 -9.07 9.78 -10.00
CA LEU A 242 -9.59 11.14 -9.92
C LEU A 242 -8.80 12.10 -10.83
N ALA A 243 -7.48 11.93 -10.94
CA ALA A 243 -6.66 12.72 -11.84
C ALA A 243 -7.06 12.49 -13.31
N VAL A 244 -7.23 11.22 -13.71
CA VAL A 244 -7.69 10.84 -15.05
C VAL A 244 -9.03 11.48 -15.35
N ALA A 245 -10.04 11.29 -14.48
CA ALA A 245 -11.38 11.83 -14.72
C ALA A 245 -11.38 13.37 -14.82
N ARG A 246 -10.65 14.08 -13.94
CA ARG A 246 -10.52 15.53 -14.03
C ARG A 246 -9.88 16.00 -15.34
N ALA A 247 -8.87 15.26 -15.83
CA ALA A 247 -8.23 15.57 -17.11
C ALA A 247 -9.20 15.37 -18.28
N TRP A 248 -10.01 14.30 -18.26
CA TRP A 248 -11.07 14.06 -19.24
C TRP A 248 -12.11 15.19 -19.29
N HIS A 249 -12.45 15.76 -18.13
CA HIS A 249 -13.36 16.93 -18.02
C HIS A 249 -12.68 18.28 -18.25
N GLY A 250 -11.40 18.30 -18.64
CA GLY A 250 -10.66 19.53 -18.97
C GLY A 250 -10.11 20.31 -17.77
N ASP A 251 -10.30 19.83 -16.53
CA ASP A 251 -9.71 20.44 -15.33
C ASP A 251 -8.26 19.96 -15.13
N LEU A 252 -7.37 20.44 -16.01
CA LEU A 252 -5.97 20.03 -16.04
C LEU A 252 -5.19 20.44 -14.77
N ALA A 253 -5.61 21.51 -14.09
CA ALA A 253 -4.97 21.99 -12.87
C ALA A 253 -5.27 21.06 -11.67
N ALA A 254 -6.54 20.71 -11.48
CA ALA A 254 -6.93 19.76 -10.45
C ALA A 254 -6.45 18.34 -10.77
N ALA A 255 -6.41 17.95 -12.05
CA ALA A 255 -5.82 16.69 -12.49
C ALA A 255 -4.33 16.59 -12.13
N ARG A 256 -3.54 17.65 -12.40
CA ARG A 256 -2.11 17.69 -12.04
C ARG A 256 -1.88 17.59 -10.53
N THR A 257 -2.74 18.24 -9.75
CA THR A 257 -2.69 18.19 -8.29
C THR A 257 -2.96 16.77 -7.80
N ALA A 258 -4.00 16.11 -8.31
CA ALA A 258 -4.34 14.73 -7.99
C ALA A 258 -3.23 13.75 -8.42
N LEU A 259 -2.66 13.90 -9.62
CA LEU A 259 -1.53 13.10 -10.10
C LEU A 259 -0.29 13.23 -9.20
N THR A 260 -0.03 14.44 -8.67
CA THR A 260 1.06 14.67 -7.74
C THR A 260 0.83 13.93 -6.41
N ARG A 261 -0.41 13.85 -5.94
CA ARG A 261 -0.77 13.08 -4.73
C ARG A 261 -0.69 11.57 -4.96
N ALA A 262 -1.14 11.08 -6.12
CA ALA A 262 -1.00 9.68 -6.51
C ALA A 262 0.47 9.25 -6.52
N ALA A 263 1.33 10.02 -7.21
CA ALA A 263 2.76 9.74 -7.28
C ALA A 263 3.43 9.75 -5.90
N ALA A 264 3.06 10.68 -5.01
CA ALA A 264 3.60 10.69 -3.64
C ALA A 264 3.22 9.42 -2.85
N ALA A 265 1.96 8.96 -2.98
CA ALA A 265 1.53 7.73 -2.33
C ALA A 265 2.28 6.49 -2.85
N TYR A 266 2.52 6.42 -4.17
CA TYR A 266 3.30 5.35 -4.78
C TYR A 266 4.79 5.41 -4.43
N GLU A 267 5.38 6.61 -4.40
CA GLU A 267 6.78 6.82 -4.01
C GLU A 267 7.04 6.38 -2.56
N ASP A 268 6.12 6.67 -1.63
CA ASP A 268 6.23 6.24 -0.22
C ASP A 268 6.16 4.70 -0.07
N LEU A 269 5.48 4.00 -0.98
CA LEU A 269 5.44 2.53 -1.04
C LEU A 269 6.62 1.89 -1.77
N GLY A 270 7.35 2.66 -2.58
CA GLY A 270 8.28 2.12 -3.57
C GLY A 270 7.60 1.49 -4.79
N ALA A 271 6.33 1.84 -5.05
CA ALA A 271 5.52 1.36 -6.17
C ALA A 271 5.91 2.05 -7.49
N ARG A 272 7.12 1.78 -7.98
CA ARG A 272 7.71 2.46 -9.15
C ARG A 272 6.90 2.25 -10.43
N TRP A 273 6.34 1.06 -10.63
CA TRP A 273 5.50 0.77 -11.79
C TRP A 273 4.25 1.64 -11.80
N ASP A 274 3.57 1.79 -10.66
CA ASP A 274 2.35 2.58 -10.53
C ASP A 274 2.58 4.06 -10.81
N THR A 275 3.71 4.62 -10.36
CA THR A 275 4.11 5.99 -10.73
C THR A 275 4.29 6.12 -12.24
N ALA A 276 4.98 5.17 -12.88
CA ALA A 276 5.22 5.20 -14.32
C ALA A 276 3.91 5.05 -15.11
N ARG A 277 3.01 4.17 -14.67
CA ARG A 277 1.66 3.96 -15.23
C ARG A 277 0.83 5.24 -15.11
N ALA A 278 0.73 5.83 -13.92
CA ALA A 278 -0.03 7.05 -13.68
C ALA A 278 0.47 8.20 -14.57
N ASP A 279 1.80 8.39 -14.66
CA ASP A 279 2.37 9.39 -15.56
C ASP A 279 2.05 9.09 -17.03
N ALA A 280 2.08 7.83 -17.46
CA ALA A 280 1.74 7.45 -18.83
C ALA A 280 0.28 7.74 -19.16
N ARG A 281 -0.65 7.35 -18.28
CA ARG A 281 -2.10 7.57 -18.43
C ARG A 281 -2.46 9.05 -18.48
N LEU A 282 -1.79 9.89 -17.69
CA LEU A 282 -2.08 11.34 -17.67
C LEU A 282 -1.36 12.10 -18.81
N ARG A 283 -0.21 11.61 -19.27
CA ARG A 283 0.51 12.20 -20.43
C ARG A 283 -0.34 12.19 -21.69
N SER A 284 -1.09 11.11 -21.94
CA SER A 284 -1.98 11.03 -23.11
C SER A 284 -3.14 12.03 -23.04
N LEU A 285 -3.49 12.50 -21.84
CA LEU A 285 -4.52 13.51 -21.59
C LEU A 285 -3.94 14.93 -21.47
N GLY A 286 -2.69 15.15 -21.87
CA GLY A 286 -2.04 16.47 -21.83
C GLY A 286 -1.60 16.91 -20.42
N VAL A 287 -1.76 16.06 -19.41
CA VAL A 287 -1.33 16.35 -18.03
C VAL A 287 0.04 15.74 -17.80
N ARG A 288 1.00 16.60 -17.47
CA ARG A 288 2.31 16.17 -16.97
C ARG A 288 2.42 16.59 -15.52
N ARG A 289 3.00 15.76 -14.67
CA ARG A 289 3.61 16.32 -13.46
C ARG A 289 4.61 17.37 -13.95
N GLY A 290 4.45 18.62 -13.53
CA GLY A 290 5.41 19.65 -13.93
C GLY A 290 6.81 19.17 -13.59
N SER A 291 7.81 19.61 -14.33
CA SER A 291 9.20 19.61 -13.86
C SER A 291 9.30 20.55 -12.65
N ARG A 292 8.61 20.24 -11.56
CA ARG A 292 9.28 20.33 -10.28
C ARG A 292 10.40 19.33 -10.45
N SER A 293 11.60 19.86 -10.70
CA SER A 293 12.77 19.30 -10.04
C SER A 293 12.26 18.73 -8.73
N ALA A 294 12.26 17.41 -8.66
CA ALA A 294 12.80 16.77 -7.52
C ALA A 294 12.84 17.71 -6.28
N ARG A 295 11.72 17.80 -5.56
CA ARG A 295 11.83 17.27 -4.20
C ARG A 295 12.01 15.77 -4.36
N ARG A 296 13.14 15.36 -4.98
CA ARG A 296 13.91 14.23 -4.51
C ARG A 296 13.98 14.60 -3.06
N ARG A 297 13.28 13.83 -2.24
CA ARG A 297 13.73 13.60 -0.88
C ARG A 297 15.26 13.66 -0.96
N PRO A 298 15.92 14.69 -0.39
CA PRO A 298 17.34 14.88 -0.63
C PRO A 298 18.01 13.54 -0.36
N ALA A 299 19.01 13.12 -1.14
CA ALA A 299 19.59 11.79 -0.96
C ALA A 299 20.14 11.58 0.48
N SER A 300 20.39 12.69 1.17
CA SER A 300 20.82 12.75 2.55
C SER A 300 20.15 13.87 3.34
N GLY A 301 20.12 13.75 4.66
CA GLY A 301 19.51 14.73 5.58
C GLY A 301 18.16 14.31 6.12
N TRP A 302 17.57 15.11 7.01
CA TRP A 302 16.33 14.73 7.68
C TRP A 302 15.11 14.75 6.75
N GLU A 303 15.16 15.62 5.75
CA GLU A 303 14.18 15.70 4.69
C GLU A 303 14.24 14.46 3.77
N ALA A 304 15.34 13.67 3.83
CA ALA A 304 15.57 12.39 3.12
C ALA A 304 14.78 11.20 3.70
N LEU A 305 14.39 11.28 4.98
CA LEU A 305 13.80 10.15 5.72
C LEU A 305 12.35 9.97 5.37
N THR A 306 11.89 8.76 5.04
CA THR A 306 10.46 8.41 4.83
C THR A 306 9.59 8.76 6.05
N PRO A 307 8.25 8.85 5.94
CA PRO A 307 7.41 9.11 7.11
C PRO A 307 7.61 8.08 8.23
N ALA A 308 7.82 6.81 7.89
CA ALA A 308 8.14 5.74 8.85
C ALA A 308 9.54 5.93 9.46
N GLU A 309 10.55 6.23 8.64
CA GLU A 309 11.91 6.49 9.12
C GLU A 309 12.00 7.74 10.00
N LEU A 310 11.23 8.79 9.70
CA LEU A 310 11.17 10.00 10.50
C LEU A 310 10.58 9.71 11.88
N LYS A 311 9.50 8.94 11.96
CA LYS A 311 8.92 8.50 13.25
C LYS A 311 9.94 7.72 14.07
N VAL A 312 10.65 6.77 13.45
CA VAL A 312 11.75 6.02 14.11
C VAL A 312 12.87 6.96 14.56
N ALA A 313 13.34 7.87 13.70
CA ALA A 313 14.43 8.80 13.99
C ALA A 313 14.09 9.78 15.13
N LEU A 314 12.83 10.20 15.25
CA LEU A 314 12.37 11.04 16.37
C LEU A 314 12.34 10.28 17.69
N LEU A 315 11.89 9.02 17.70
CA LEU A 315 11.93 8.18 18.90
C LEU A 315 13.38 7.80 19.28
N VAL A 316 14.24 7.59 18.29
CA VAL A 316 15.69 7.46 18.49
C VAL A 316 16.24 8.71 19.20
N ALA A 317 15.87 9.91 18.73
CA ALA A 317 16.30 11.17 19.32
C ALA A 317 15.75 11.42 20.73
N GLN A 318 14.70 10.70 21.14
CA GLN A 318 14.17 10.69 22.51
C GLN A 318 14.87 9.67 23.41
N GLY A 319 15.90 8.96 22.91
CA GLY A 319 16.67 8.00 23.70
C GLY A 319 16.01 6.62 23.84
N ARG A 320 14.88 6.36 23.17
CA ARG A 320 14.23 5.04 23.19
C ARG A 320 15.18 3.99 22.62
N SER A 321 15.11 2.76 23.11
CA SER A 321 15.82 1.59 22.57
C SER A 321 15.06 0.95 21.39
N ASN A 322 15.71 0.09 20.60
CA ASN A 322 15.04 -0.58 19.48
C ASN A 322 13.82 -1.42 19.91
N PRO A 323 13.83 -2.15 21.05
CA PRO A 323 12.64 -2.79 21.60
C PRO A 323 11.51 -1.82 21.98
N GLU A 324 11.83 -0.67 22.58
CA GLU A 324 10.82 0.33 22.92
C GLU A 324 10.22 1.00 21.68
N ILE A 325 11.03 1.28 20.67
CA ILE A 325 10.55 1.81 19.38
C ILE A 325 9.70 0.76 18.66
N ALA A 326 10.14 -0.50 18.69
CA ALA A 326 9.40 -1.62 18.15
C ALA A 326 8.02 -1.72 18.81
N GLY A 327 7.97 -1.58 20.14
CA GLY A 327 6.71 -1.50 20.89
C GLY A 327 5.85 -0.28 20.51
N ALA A 328 6.45 0.91 20.44
CA ALA A 328 5.75 2.17 20.20
C ALA A 328 5.23 2.34 18.76
N LEU A 329 5.92 1.76 17.79
CA LEU A 329 5.54 1.80 16.36
C LEU A 329 4.95 0.49 15.86
N PHE A 330 4.77 -0.49 16.75
CA PHE A 330 4.23 -1.80 16.43
C PHE A 330 5.02 -2.55 15.35
N LEU A 331 6.35 -2.41 15.37
CA LEU A 331 7.30 -3.04 14.46
C LEU A 331 8.08 -4.16 15.16
N SER A 332 8.74 -5.04 14.41
CA SER A 332 9.73 -5.96 15.02
C SER A 332 11.02 -5.21 15.39
N THR A 333 11.75 -5.67 16.41
CA THR A 333 13.07 -5.13 16.77
C THR A 333 14.04 -5.15 15.58
N ARG A 334 13.97 -6.20 14.75
CA ARG A 334 14.74 -6.32 13.51
C ARG A 334 14.33 -5.29 12.46
N THR A 335 13.04 -5.02 12.30
CA THR A 335 12.53 -3.97 11.40
C THR A 335 13.03 -2.60 11.84
N VAL A 336 12.99 -2.31 13.14
CA VAL A 336 13.55 -1.08 13.70
C VAL A 336 15.06 -0.99 13.46
N GLN A 337 15.81 -2.08 13.61
CA GLN A 337 17.24 -2.11 13.27
C GLN A 337 17.48 -1.74 11.79
N THR A 338 16.72 -2.32 10.87
CA THR A 338 16.81 -2.00 9.44
C THR A 338 16.50 -0.53 9.18
N HIS A 339 15.42 0.02 9.74
CA HIS A 339 15.11 1.44 9.63
C HIS A 339 16.23 2.31 10.21
N VAL A 340 16.79 1.96 11.38
CA VAL A 340 17.92 2.69 11.98
C VAL A 340 19.13 2.66 11.05
N SER A 341 19.47 1.53 10.44
CA SER A 341 20.57 1.46 9.46
C SER A 341 20.34 2.37 8.26
N HIS A 342 19.12 2.39 7.71
CA HIS A 342 18.77 3.30 6.61
C HIS A 342 18.79 4.77 7.04
N ILE A 343 18.32 5.09 8.24
CA ILE A 343 18.36 6.43 8.82
C ILE A 343 19.81 6.90 8.99
N LEU A 344 20.69 6.06 9.53
CA LEU A 344 22.12 6.38 9.69
C LEU A 344 22.77 6.69 8.34
N ALA A 345 22.49 5.87 7.33
CA ALA A 345 22.98 6.09 5.96
C ALA A 345 22.44 7.39 5.35
N LYS A 346 21.13 7.65 5.47
CA LYS A 346 20.47 8.85 4.94
C LYS A 346 20.86 10.11 5.70
N LEU A 347 21.04 10.06 7.02
CA LEU A 347 21.51 11.19 7.82
C LEU A 347 23.03 11.39 7.74
N GLN A 348 23.75 10.45 7.11
CA GLN A 348 25.22 10.44 6.99
C GLN A 348 25.92 10.47 8.35
N VAL A 349 25.38 9.73 9.31
CA VAL A 349 25.93 9.62 10.66
C VAL A 349 26.23 8.17 11.02
N ARG A 350 27.22 7.95 11.89
CA ARG A 350 27.72 6.61 12.21
C ARG A 350 27.14 6.02 13.50
N SER A 351 26.36 6.79 14.25
CA SER A 351 25.82 6.35 15.53
C SER A 351 24.42 6.89 15.81
N ARG A 352 23.68 6.14 16.61
CA ARG A 352 22.36 6.54 17.14
C ARG A 352 22.42 7.85 17.92
N THR A 353 23.50 8.06 18.68
CA THR A 353 23.73 9.28 19.45
C THR A 353 23.90 10.50 18.53
N ALA A 354 24.53 10.34 17.37
CA ALA A 354 24.66 11.41 16.38
C ALA A 354 23.30 11.78 15.76
N VAL A 355 22.37 10.83 15.58
CA VAL A 355 20.98 11.12 15.20
C VAL A 355 20.30 12.01 16.24
N ALA A 356 20.44 11.68 17.52
CA ALA A 356 19.85 12.47 18.62
C ALA A 356 20.43 13.90 18.68
N ALA A 357 21.75 14.03 18.53
CA ALA A 357 22.43 15.32 18.50
C ALA A 357 21.95 16.20 17.31
N GLN A 358 21.83 15.61 16.11
CA GLN A 358 21.34 16.32 14.94
C GLN A 358 19.86 16.74 15.09
N ALA A 359 19.03 15.91 15.74
CA ALA A 359 17.64 16.23 16.04
C ALA A 359 17.49 17.37 17.06
N ALA A 360 18.40 17.45 18.04
CA ALA A 360 18.45 18.55 19.01
C ALA A 360 18.84 19.87 18.32
N ALA A 361 19.89 19.86 17.49
CA ALA A 361 20.33 21.01 16.73
C ALA A 361 19.24 21.56 15.78
N ARG A 362 18.35 20.72 15.26
CA ARG A 362 17.22 21.15 14.42
C ARG A 362 16.10 21.85 15.20
N ARG A 363 15.95 21.56 16.49
CA ARG A 363 14.95 22.23 17.35
C ARG A 363 15.43 23.60 17.82
N SER A 364 16.74 23.80 17.84
CA SER A 364 17.42 25.07 18.08
C SER A 364 17.78 25.74 16.75
N GLY A 365 16.78 26.28 16.02
CA GLY A 365 17.05 27.05 14.80
C GLY A 365 17.95 28.28 15.07
N PRO A 366 18.62 28.85 14.03
CA PRO A 366 19.62 29.89 14.22
C PRO A 366 19.01 31.14 14.86
N GLU A 367 19.63 31.61 15.94
CA GLU A 367 19.28 32.87 16.61
C GLU A 367 19.40 34.03 15.60
N PRO A 368 18.43 34.96 15.52
CA PRO A 368 18.58 36.13 14.66
C PRO A 368 19.78 36.94 15.15
N VAL A 369 20.77 37.13 14.28
CA VAL A 369 21.92 38.00 14.52
C VAL A 369 21.39 39.39 14.86
N ARG A 370 21.43 39.77 16.14
CA ARG A 370 21.23 41.16 16.55
C ARG A 370 22.41 41.95 16.00
N GLY A 371 22.17 42.74 14.95
CA GLY A 371 23.14 43.69 14.43
C GLY A 371 23.58 44.68 15.52
N PRO A 372 24.82 45.20 15.46
CA PRO A 372 25.35 46.12 16.46
C PRO A 372 24.50 47.39 16.49
N GLY A 373 24.08 47.78 17.69
CA GLY A 373 23.15 48.88 17.93
C GLY A 373 23.64 50.20 17.34
N ALA A 374 22.80 50.79 16.48
CA ALA A 374 22.89 52.20 16.12
C ALA A 374 22.64 53.06 17.37
N GLY A 375 23.55 54.00 17.62
CA GLY A 375 23.56 54.88 18.79
C GLY A 375 22.37 55.86 18.88
N PRO A 376 22.30 56.64 19.97
CA PRO A 376 21.13 57.43 20.30
C PRO A 376 20.98 58.63 19.34
N VAL A 377 19.79 58.76 18.75
CA VAL A 377 19.40 59.94 17.97
C VAL A 377 19.15 61.11 18.93
N ARG A 378 20.01 62.14 18.83
CA ARG A 378 19.76 63.47 19.40
C ARG A 378 18.62 64.14 18.63
N GLY A 379 17.59 64.59 19.34
CA GLY A 379 16.54 65.43 18.76
C GLY A 379 17.01 66.87 18.51
N PRO A 380 16.41 67.61 17.57
CA PRO A 380 16.55 69.06 17.48
C PRO A 380 15.34 69.75 18.12
N GLY A 381 15.60 70.59 19.12
CA GLY A 381 14.80 71.81 19.33
C GLY A 381 15.23 72.90 18.32
N PRO A 382 14.63 74.10 18.30
CA PRO A 382 13.90 74.75 19.39
C PRO A 382 12.38 74.87 19.19
#